data_AF-T0FTY8-F1
#
_entry.id   AF-T0FTY8-F1
#
_cell.length_a   1.000
_cell.length_b   1.000
_cell.length_c   1.000
_cell.angle_alpha   90.00
_cell.angle_beta   90.00
_cell.angle_gamma   90.00
#
_symmetry.space_group_name_H-M   'P 1'
#
loop_
_entity.id
_entity.type
_entity.pdbx_description
1 polymer ?
#
loop_
_entity_poly.entity_id
_entity_poly.type
_entity_poly.pdbx_seq_one_letter_code
_entity_poly.pdbx_strand_id
1 'polypeptide(L)'
;MKRLWATAREAGLSKVKVYEIVLNETGSESISALNTLQAHSVINILNAERQRALNQKPKDPILVLKKNLQKRSYEQKQLAKQICEKINNQGIYNIDLDVFSKRQYKKPFDLLTRKQAAGLIQGLKAILGR
;
A
#
# COMPACT_ATOMS: atom_id res chain seq x y z
N MET A 1 9.42 8.73 -23.61
CA MET A 1 9.67 7.47 -24.37
C MET A 1 10.26 6.33 -23.54
N LYS A 2 11.43 6.44 -22.90
CA LYS A 2 12.03 5.35 -22.07
C LYS A 2 11.08 4.83 -21.00
N ARG A 3 10.37 5.74 -20.30
CA ARG A 3 9.39 5.41 -19.26
C ARG A 3 8.20 4.59 -19.76
N LEU A 4 7.71 4.88 -20.98
CA LEU A 4 6.57 4.18 -21.58
C LEU A 4 6.93 2.70 -21.84
N TRP A 5 8.07 2.45 -22.49
CA TRP A 5 8.54 1.08 -22.75
C TRP A 5 8.89 0.32 -21.46
N ALA A 6 9.43 1.00 -20.45
CA ALA A 6 9.67 0.41 -19.14
C ALA A 6 8.35 -0.03 -18.48
N THR A 7 7.35 0.85 -18.41
CA THR A 7 6.03 0.52 -17.82
C THR A 7 5.32 -0.59 -18.59
N ALA A 8 5.36 -0.58 -19.93
CA ALA A 8 4.78 -1.63 -20.75
C ALA A 8 5.43 -2.99 -20.52
N ARG A 9 6.76 -3.04 -20.40
CA ARG A 9 7.49 -4.27 -20.09
C ARG A 9 7.16 -4.78 -18.69
N GLU A 10 7.07 -3.89 -17.70
CA GLU A 10 6.66 -4.24 -16.33
C GLU A 10 5.21 -4.75 -16.26
N ALA A 11 4.35 -4.25 -17.14
CA ALA A 11 2.98 -4.74 -17.31
C ALA A 11 2.89 -6.07 -18.07
N GLY A 12 3.99 -6.56 -18.64
CA GLY A 12 4.00 -7.79 -19.44
C GLY A 12 3.28 -7.68 -20.78
N LEU A 13 3.11 -6.46 -21.31
CA LEU A 13 2.40 -6.23 -22.56
C LEU A 13 3.29 -6.51 -23.77
N SER A 14 2.71 -7.14 -24.80
CA SER A 14 3.38 -7.32 -26.09
C SER A 14 3.53 -5.98 -26.81
N LYS A 15 4.49 -5.89 -27.73
CA LYS A 15 4.71 -4.69 -28.56
C LYS A 15 3.42 -4.27 -29.27
N VAL A 16 2.70 -5.22 -29.87
CA VAL A 16 1.42 -5.00 -30.57
C VAL A 16 0.40 -4.35 -29.64
N LYS A 17 0.27 -4.86 -28.41
CA LYS A 17 -0.70 -4.33 -27.44
C LYS A 17 -0.37 -2.90 -26.99
N VAL A 18 0.91 -2.55 -26.93
CA VAL A 18 1.35 -1.17 -26.65
C VAL A 18 0.95 -0.23 -27.79
N TYR A 19 1.13 -0.63 -29.04
CA TYR A 19 0.71 0.17 -30.19
C TYR A 19 -0.81 0.30 -30.27
N GLU A 20 -1.58 -0.75 -29.96
CA GLU A 20 -3.04 -0.65 -29.85
C GLU A 20 -3.47 0.38 -28.79
N ILE A 21 -2.84 0.36 -27.60
CA ILE A 21 -3.15 1.34 -26.54
C ILE A 21 -2.83 2.76 -27.00
N VAL A 22 -1.69 2.96 -27.66
CA VAL A 22 -1.30 4.27 -28.19
C VAL A 22 -2.30 4.74 -29.26
N LEU A 23 -2.66 3.87 -30.20
CA LEU A 23 -3.61 4.19 -31.27
C LEU A 23 -4.99 4.53 -30.70
N ASN A 24 -5.50 3.71 -29.77
CA ASN A 24 -6.82 3.91 -29.17
C ASN A 24 -6.89 5.20 -28.33
N GLU A 25 -5.82 5.55 -27.62
CA GLU A 25 -5.82 6.70 -26.72
C GLU A 25 -5.50 8.02 -27.44
N THR A 26 -4.76 7.96 -28.55
CA THR A 26 -4.17 9.17 -29.16
C THR A 26 -4.54 9.35 -30.62
N GLY A 27 -5.13 8.34 -31.27
CA GLY A 27 -5.37 8.31 -32.71
C GLY A 27 -4.10 8.20 -33.56
N SER A 28 -2.93 8.11 -32.94
CA SER A 28 -1.63 8.04 -33.61
C SER A 28 -1.11 6.61 -33.67
N GLU A 29 -0.66 6.18 -34.85
CA GLU A 29 0.07 4.91 -35.01
C GLU A 29 1.52 4.99 -34.50
N SER A 30 2.01 6.20 -34.27
CA SER A 30 3.40 6.45 -33.90
C SER A 30 3.55 6.96 -32.46
N ILE A 31 4.32 6.23 -31.67
CA ILE A 31 4.67 6.61 -30.30
C ILE A 31 5.63 7.82 -30.28
N SER A 32 6.45 8.00 -31.33
CA SER A 32 7.37 9.15 -31.41
C SER A 32 6.66 10.45 -31.81
N ALA A 33 5.45 10.36 -32.38
CA ALA A 33 4.64 11.52 -32.74
C ALA A 33 3.78 12.04 -31.58
N LEU A 34 3.83 11.40 -30.40
CA LEU A 34 3.00 11.79 -29.26
C LEU A 34 3.45 13.11 -28.65
N ASN A 35 2.48 14.00 -28.42
CA ASN A 35 2.71 15.16 -27.57
C ASN A 35 2.75 14.77 -26.08
N THR A 36 3.19 15.68 -25.22
CA THR A 36 3.40 15.41 -23.79
C THR A 36 2.12 14.94 -23.07
N LEU A 37 0.96 15.51 -23.41
CA LEU A 37 -0.31 15.14 -22.78
C LEU A 37 -0.75 13.73 -23.18
N GLN A 38 -0.65 13.42 -24.47
CA GLN A 38 -0.93 12.08 -25.00
C GLN A 38 0.01 11.03 -24.40
N ALA A 39 1.31 11.34 -24.32
CA ALA A 39 2.29 10.45 -23.70
C ALA A 39 1.98 10.19 -22.22
N HIS A 40 1.54 11.20 -21.47
CA HIS A 40 1.09 11.02 -20.09
C HIS A 40 -0.16 10.16 -19.98
N SER A 41 -1.15 10.36 -20.84
CA SER A 41 -2.38 9.54 -20.82
C SER A 41 -2.07 8.06 -21.08
N VAL A 42 -1.27 7.77 -22.12
CA VAL A 42 -0.81 6.42 -22.43
C VAL A 42 -0.03 5.80 -21.26
N ILE A 43 0.86 6.55 -20.61
CA ILE A 43 1.62 6.06 -19.44
C ILE A 43 0.66 5.71 -18.28
N ASN A 44 -0.40 6.49 -18.06
CA ASN A 44 -1.37 6.21 -17.01
C ASN A 44 -2.14 4.91 -17.28
N ILE A 45 -2.54 4.66 -18.52
CA ILE A 45 -3.19 3.40 -18.93
C ILE A 45 -2.23 2.22 -18.72
N LEU A 46 -0.98 2.35 -19.16
CA LEU A 46 0.04 1.31 -18.95
C LEU A 46 0.31 1.04 -17.47
N ASN A 47 0.25 2.07 -16.61
CA ASN A 47 0.35 1.89 -15.16
C ASN A 47 -0.87 1.14 -14.58
N ALA A 48 -2.07 1.39 -15.10
CA ALA A 48 -3.26 0.63 -14.70
C ALA A 48 -3.14 -0.85 -15.08
N GLU A 49 -2.69 -1.14 -16.30
CA GLU A 49 -2.40 -2.51 -16.75
C GLU A 49 -1.30 -3.19 -15.93
N ARG A 50 -0.22 -2.45 -15.62
CA ARG A 50 0.82 -2.93 -14.70
C ARG A 50 0.24 -3.32 -13.35
N GLN A 51 -0.64 -2.48 -12.79
CA GLN A 51 -1.24 -2.74 -11.48
C GLN A 51 -2.17 -3.97 -11.53
N ARG A 52 -2.91 -4.15 -12.61
CA ARG A 52 -3.72 -5.36 -12.85
C ARG A 52 -2.86 -6.60 -12.91
N ALA A 53 -1.78 -6.59 -13.68
CA ALA A 53 -0.84 -7.70 -13.77
C ALA A 53 -0.19 -8.03 -12.41
N LEU A 54 0.19 -7.02 -11.63
CA LEU A 54 0.72 -7.22 -10.27
C LEU A 54 -0.30 -7.83 -9.32
N ASN A 55 -1.58 -7.46 -9.44
CA ASN A 55 -2.65 -7.99 -8.61
C ASN A 55 -3.04 -9.43 -9.00
N GLN A 56 -2.89 -9.80 -10.28
CA GLN A 56 -3.19 -11.12 -10.82
C GLN A 56 -2.07 -12.14 -10.60
N LYS A 57 -0.82 -11.70 -10.40
CA LYS A 57 0.28 -12.62 -10.11
C LYS A 57 -0.03 -13.45 -8.85
N PRO A 58 0.07 -14.79 -8.92
CA PRO A 58 -0.08 -15.63 -7.74
C PRO A 58 0.96 -15.17 -6.71
N LYS A 59 0.47 -14.75 -5.56
CA LYS A 59 1.36 -14.33 -4.47
C LYS A 59 2.00 -15.59 -3.93
N ASP A 60 3.33 -15.67 -4.01
CA ASP A 60 4.09 -16.76 -3.40
C ASP A 60 3.61 -16.95 -1.95
N PRO A 61 3.03 -18.12 -1.62
CA PRO A 61 2.49 -18.40 -0.29
C PRO A 61 3.51 -18.16 0.82
N ILE A 62 4.79 -18.42 0.55
CA ILE A 62 5.90 -18.22 1.50
C ILE A 62 6.11 -16.73 1.73
N LEU A 63 6.10 -15.90 0.67
CA LEU A 63 6.21 -14.45 0.82
C LEU A 63 5.00 -13.86 1.56
N VAL A 64 3.79 -14.37 1.31
CA VAL A 64 2.57 -13.96 2.03
C VAL A 64 2.66 -14.32 3.50
N LEU A 65 3.07 -15.56 3.81
CA LEU A 65 3.26 -16.02 5.18
C LEU A 65 4.32 -15.17 5.89
N LYS A 66 5.48 -14.94 5.26
CA LYS A 66 6.55 -14.09 5.79
C LYS A 66 6.05 -12.69 6.10
N LYS A 67 5.27 -12.08 5.19
CA LYS A 67 4.65 -10.76 5.40
C LYS A 67 3.67 -10.76 6.58
N ASN A 68 2.86 -11.80 6.73
CA ASN A 68 1.88 -11.92 7.81
C ASN A 68 2.52 -12.15 9.18
N LEU A 69 3.67 -12.82 9.22
CA LEU A 69 4.44 -13.10 10.44
C LEU A 69 5.40 -11.95 10.82
N GLN A 70 5.57 -10.93 9.97
CA GLN A 70 6.38 -9.77 10.31
C GLN A 70 5.89 -9.15 11.63
N LYS A 71 6.80 -9.06 12.60
CA LYS A 71 6.56 -8.35 13.85
C LYS A 71 6.25 -6.88 13.58
N ARG A 72 5.56 -6.25 14.52
CA ARG A 72 5.30 -4.81 14.48
C ARG A 72 6.60 -4.02 14.30
N SER A 73 6.54 -2.92 13.55
CA SER A 73 7.71 -2.08 13.33
C SER A 73 8.02 -1.20 14.54
N TYR A 74 9.18 -0.54 14.52
CA TYR A 74 9.56 0.44 15.52
C TYR A 74 8.64 1.68 15.45
N GLU A 75 8.33 2.15 14.24
CA GLU A 75 7.44 3.29 14.00
C GLU A 75 6.04 3.01 14.52
N GLN A 76 5.54 1.78 14.34
CA GLN A 76 4.27 1.36 14.93
C GLN A 76 4.29 1.41 16.46
N LYS A 77 5.43 1.08 17.10
CA LYS A 77 5.60 1.23 18.55
C LYS A 77 5.51 2.68 18.99
N GLN A 78 6.28 3.53 18.34
CA GLN A 78 6.35 4.94 18.70
C GLN A 78 4.99 5.62 18.49
N LEU A 79 4.36 5.38 17.35
CA LEU A 79 3.03 5.92 17.06
C LEU A 79 1.99 5.46 18.09
N ALA A 80 1.98 4.18 18.45
CA ALA A 80 1.02 3.68 19.44
C ALA A 80 1.24 4.32 20.82
N LYS A 81 2.50 4.46 21.26
CA LYS A 81 2.84 5.14 22.51
C LYS A 81 2.40 6.61 22.51
N GLN A 82 2.71 7.34 21.44
CA GLN A 82 2.32 8.75 21.28
C GLN A 82 0.79 8.93 21.32
N ILE A 83 0.03 8.02 20.73
CA ILE A 83 -1.44 8.09 20.78
C ILE A 83 -1.94 7.81 22.21
N CYS A 84 -1.40 6.80 22.89
CA CYS A 84 -1.77 6.54 24.30
C CYS A 84 -1.47 7.75 25.19
N GLU A 85 -0.29 8.37 25.06
CA GLU A 85 0.07 9.58 25.80
C GLU A 85 -0.93 10.72 25.53
N LYS A 86 -1.30 10.94 24.27
CA LYS A 86 -2.30 11.97 23.92
C LYS A 86 -3.66 11.71 24.54
N ILE A 87 -4.14 10.47 24.50
CA ILE A 87 -5.42 10.09 25.12
C ILE A 87 -5.36 10.28 26.64
N ASN A 88 -4.26 9.85 27.27
CA ASN A 88 -4.11 9.96 28.72
C ASN A 88 -4.01 11.42 29.17
N ASN A 89 -3.38 12.28 28.37
CA ASN A 89 -3.29 13.72 28.65
C ASN A 89 -4.65 14.45 28.54
N GLN A 90 -5.64 13.89 27.83
CA GLN A 90 -7.01 14.42 27.84
C GLN A 90 -7.73 14.15 29.17
N GLY A 91 -7.23 13.22 30.00
CA GLY A 91 -7.76 12.90 31.32
C GLY A 91 -9.07 12.08 31.34
N ILE A 92 -9.69 11.81 30.19
CA ILE A 92 -10.94 11.04 30.07
C ILE A 92 -10.70 9.54 30.21
N TYR A 93 -9.56 9.06 29.69
CA TYR A 93 -9.18 7.66 29.71
C TYR A 93 -7.75 7.50 30.23
N ASN A 94 -7.45 6.36 30.83
CA ASN A 94 -6.08 5.95 31.14
C ASN A 94 -5.79 4.61 30.43
N ILE A 95 -5.04 4.69 29.33
CA ILE A 95 -4.71 3.58 28.46
C ILE A 95 -3.24 3.20 28.64
N ASP A 96 -3.04 1.97 29.12
CA ASP A 96 -1.77 1.26 29.00
C ASP A 96 -1.75 0.45 27.70
N LEU A 97 -0.69 0.60 26.91
CA LEU A 97 -0.56 0.00 25.58
C LEU A 97 -0.54 -1.54 25.63
N ASP A 98 0.14 -2.12 26.62
CA ASP A 98 0.24 -3.57 26.75
C ASP A 98 -1.04 -4.18 27.29
N VAL A 99 -1.73 -3.51 28.22
CA VAL A 99 -3.07 -3.91 28.70
C VAL A 99 -4.06 -3.86 27.54
N PHE A 100 -4.06 -2.78 26.75
CA PHE A 100 -4.95 -2.65 25.60
C PHE A 100 -4.68 -3.74 24.55
N SER A 101 -3.41 -4.01 24.26
CA SER A 101 -3.00 -5.11 23.38
C SER A 101 -3.44 -6.49 23.88
N LYS A 102 -3.26 -6.75 25.18
CA LYS A 102 -3.68 -8.02 25.80
C LYS A 102 -5.20 -8.21 25.76
N ARG A 103 -6.00 -7.14 25.89
CA ARG A 103 -7.47 -7.25 25.79
C ARG A 103 -7.91 -7.74 24.42
N GLN A 104 -7.35 -7.17 23.34
CA GLN A 104 -7.76 -7.46 21.96
C GLN A 104 -7.10 -8.72 21.38
N TYR A 105 -5.81 -8.92 21.64
CA TYR A 105 -4.99 -9.95 20.98
C TYR A 105 -4.37 -10.97 21.93
N LYS A 106 -4.67 -10.90 23.24
CA LYS A 106 -4.17 -11.82 24.28
C LYS A 106 -2.64 -11.86 24.42
N LYS A 107 -1.94 -10.83 23.93
CA LYS A 107 -0.47 -10.71 24.03
C LYS A 107 -0.03 -9.26 24.11
N PRO A 108 1.15 -8.96 24.71
CA PRO A 108 1.70 -7.61 24.77
C PRO A 108 1.97 -7.03 23.37
N PHE A 109 2.03 -5.71 23.29
CA PHE A 109 2.13 -4.98 22.02
C PHE A 109 3.41 -5.35 21.25
N ASP A 110 4.49 -5.64 21.98
CA ASP A 110 5.79 -6.07 21.45
C ASP A 110 5.76 -7.41 20.72
N LEU A 111 4.73 -8.23 20.95
CA LEU A 111 4.55 -9.53 20.30
C LEU A 111 3.49 -9.49 19.18
N LEU A 112 2.97 -8.30 18.83
CA LEU A 112 2.02 -8.17 17.73
C LEU A 112 2.70 -8.30 16.37
N THR A 113 1.97 -8.84 15.41
CA THR A 113 2.34 -8.72 14.00
C THR A 113 2.07 -7.30 13.50
N ARG A 114 2.70 -6.92 12.39
CA ARG A 114 2.51 -5.62 11.74
C ARG A 114 1.03 -5.33 11.44
N LYS A 115 0.26 -6.35 11.04
CA LYS A 115 -1.19 -6.25 10.79
C LYS A 115 -1.98 -6.01 12.08
N GLN A 116 -1.68 -6.76 13.15
CA GLN A 116 -2.33 -6.61 14.44
C GLN A 116 -2.04 -5.23 15.06
N ALA A 117 -0.79 -4.79 15.03
CA ALA A 117 -0.40 -3.47 15.53
C ALA A 117 -1.09 -2.33 14.75
N ALA A 118 -1.23 -2.45 13.43
CA ALA A 118 -1.98 -1.47 12.64
C ALA A 118 -3.46 -1.41 13.06
N GLY A 119 -4.11 -2.56 13.27
CA GLY A 119 -5.48 -2.62 13.77
C GLY A 119 -5.65 -1.99 15.15
N LEU A 120 -4.71 -2.26 16.06
CA LEU A 120 -4.72 -1.66 17.40
C LEU A 120 -4.55 -0.13 17.34
N ILE A 121 -3.62 0.36 16.53
CA ILE A 121 -3.40 1.80 16.33
C ILE A 121 -4.67 2.49 15.79
N GLN A 122 -5.41 1.84 14.88
CA GLN A 122 -6.69 2.38 14.41
C GLN A 122 -7.73 2.45 15.52
N GLY A 123 -7.79 1.42 16.38
CA GLY A 123 -8.63 1.45 17.58
C GLY A 123 -8.28 2.61 18.52
N LEU A 124 -6.98 2.84 18.77
CA LEU A 124 -6.51 3.97 19.57
C LEU A 124 -6.85 5.32 18.92
N LYS A 125 -6.68 5.46 17.59
CA LYS A 125 -7.08 6.68 16.87
C LYS A 125 -8.57 6.95 16.97
N ALA A 126 -9.41 5.92 16.91
CA ALA A 126 -10.85 6.05 17.06
C ALA A 126 -11.24 6.51 18.48
N ILE A 127 -10.48 6.13 19.51
CA ILE A 127 -10.66 6.63 20.87
C ILE A 127 -10.23 8.10 20.97
N LEU A 128 -9.07 8.45 20.39
CA LEU A 128 -8.56 9.83 20.42
C LEU A 128 -9.47 10.83 19.66
N GLY A 129 -10.14 10.38 18.60
CA GLY A 129 -11.05 11.20 17.80
C GLY A 129 -12.45 11.35 18.39
N ARG A 130 -12.72 10.72 19.54
CA ARG A 130 -13.93 10.95 20.36
C ARG A 130 -13.63 11.96 21.44
#